data_AF-A0A355RMV9-F1
#
_entry.id   AF-A0A355RMV9-F1
#
_cell.length_a   1.000
_cell.length_b   1.000
_cell.length_c   1.000
_cell.angle_alpha   90.00
_cell.angle_beta   90.00
_cell.angle_gamma   90.00
#
_symmetry.space_group_name_H-M   'P 1'
#
loop_
_entity.id
_entity.type
_entity.pdbx_description
1 polymer ?
#
loop_
_entity_poly.entity_id
_entity_poly.type
_entity_poly.pdbx_seq_one_letter_code
_entity_poly.pdbx_strand_id
1 'polypeptide(L)'
;MNVSISEQDIDYAELRNDIRNYIAFRKKSWNVETKSLEEQRTTLTTLLQDLIKIILKTNYSCYDLVLAKKVYENLKDLIDDFLVSSVPPKKCDYVKEGWTNWLTVERKNAYSWKYSNRYFQYLAGQKGWSLQSITSLNFTTDDILSHCGDPNSPFDFCVKGLVIGDIQSGKTGNYTSLINKAIDAGYKFIIVLTGTTNDLRAQTQKRLEKEVV
;
A
#
# COMPACT_ATOMS: atom_id res chain seq x y z
N MET A 1 4.12 -25.53 40.01
CA MET A 1 4.59 -26.05 38.71
C MET A 1 4.44 -24.93 37.71
N ASN A 2 5.55 -24.30 37.29
CA ASN A 2 5.49 -23.33 36.21
C ASN A 2 5.36 -24.13 34.91
N VAL A 3 4.16 -24.09 34.30
CA VAL A 3 3.94 -24.68 32.99
C VAL A 3 4.72 -23.82 32.00
N SER A 4 5.85 -24.33 31.52
CA SER A 4 6.62 -23.71 30.44
C SER A 4 5.80 -23.78 29.17
N ILE A 5 5.38 -22.62 28.68
CA ILE A 5 4.64 -22.51 27.41
C ILE A 5 5.56 -22.90 26.26
N SER A 6 5.02 -23.69 25.34
CA SER A 6 5.71 -24.15 24.15
C SER A 6 5.32 -23.32 22.94
N GLU A 7 6.15 -23.39 21.89
CA GLU A 7 5.91 -22.71 20.62
C GLU A 7 4.57 -23.09 19.96
N GLN A 8 4.07 -24.31 20.24
CA GLN A 8 2.83 -24.84 19.66
C GLN A 8 1.58 -24.24 20.31
N ASP A 9 1.72 -23.58 21.45
CA ASP A 9 0.62 -22.95 22.19
C ASP A 9 0.36 -21.50 21.75
N ILE A 10 1.11 -21.01 20.75
CA ILE A 10 1.02 -19.63 20.24
C ILE A 10 0.14 -19.60 18.99
N ASP A 11 -0.93 -18.80 19.04
CA ASP A 11 -1.69 -18.45 17.84
C ASP A 11 -0.92 -17.40 17.02
N TYR A 12 -0.15 -17.88 16.04
CA TYR A 12 0.62 -17.03 15.15
C TYR A 12 -0.25 -16.16 14.23
N ALA A 13 -1.49 -16.57 13.93
CA ALA A 13 -2.37 -15.81 13.05
C ALA A 13 -2.91 -14.57 13.78
N GLU A 14 -3.37 -14.74 15.02
CA GLU A 14 -3.80 -13.66 15.89
C GLU A 14 -2.64 -12.70 16.20
N LEU A 15 -1.50 -13.26 16.63
CA LEU A 15 -0.29 -12.48 16.94
C LEU A 15 0.21 -11.66 15.74
N ARG A 16 0.19 -12.24 14.54
CA ARG A 16 0.55 -11.54 13.30
C ARG A 16 -0.39 -10.37 13.04
N ASN A 17 -1.69 -10.54 13.27
CA ASN A 17 -2.66 -9.49 13.03
C ASN A 17 -2.50 -8.33 14.03
N ASP A 18 -2.28 -8.65 15.30
CA ASP A 18 -2.05 -7.66 16.35
C ASP A 18 -0.79 -6.83 16.10
N ILE A 19 0.31 -7.50 15.76
CA ILE A 19 1.56 -6.82 15.40
C ILE A 19 1.36 -5.95 14.17
N ARG A 20 0.65 -6.44 13.15
CA ARG A 20 0.35 -5.64 11.95
C ARG A 20 -0.44 -4.38 12.27
N ASN A 21 -1.51 -4.52 13.05
CA ASN A 21 -2.35 -3.40 13.48
C ASN A 21 -1.56 -2.40 14.32
N TYR A 22 -0.71 -2.89 15.23
CA TYR A 22 0.13 -2.03 16.06
C TYR A 22 1.15 -1.25 15.23
N ILE A 23 1.90 -1.91 14.35
CA ILE A 23 2.90 -1.24 13.50
C ILE A 23 2.22 -0.25 12.54
N ALA A 24 1.07 -0.61 11.96
CA ALA A 24 0.28 0.29 11.12
C ALA A 24 -0.21 1.53 11.89
N PHE A 25 -0.64 1.37 13.15
CA PHE A 25 -1.01 2.48 14.03
C PHE A 25 0.18 3.39 14.32
N ARG A 26 1.33 2.79 14.71
CA ARG A 26 2.57 3.50 15.02
C ARG A 26 3.15 4.26 13.83
N LYS A 27 2.92 3.78 12.60
CA LYS A 27 3.40 4.39 11.34
C LYS A 27 2.88 5.82 11.14
N LYS A 28 1.67 6.16 11.62
CA LYS A 28 1.17 7.56 11.58
C LYS A 28 2.10 8.54 12.31
N SER A 29 2.83 8.06 13.30
CA SER A 29 3.77 8.85 14.12
C SER A 29 5.21 8.73 13.63
N TRP A 30 5.45 7.94 12.59
CA TRP A 30 6.77 7.49 12.17
C TRP A 30 7.07 8.09 10.79
N ASN A 31 7.98 9.06 10.75
CA ASN A 31 8.45 9.71 9.52
C ASN A 31 9.38 8.75 8.74
N VAL A 32 8.87 7.57 8.39
CA VAL A 32 9.62 6.45 7.80
C VAL A 32 10.04 6.74 6.37
N GLU A 33 9.29 7.61 5.68
CA GLU A 33 9.53 7.99 4.29
C GLU A 33 10.86 8.73 4.08
N THR A 34 11.47 9.26 5.15
CA THR A 34 12.75 9.98 5.08
C THR A 34 13.98 9.12 5.43
N LYS A 35 13.80 7.86 5.84
CA LYS A 35 14.89 6.97 6.27
C LYS A 35 15.32 5.99 5.19
N SER A 36 16.59 5.64 5.14
CA SER A 36 17.10 4.60 4.23
C SER A 36 16.52 3.21 4.56
N LEU A 37 16.49 2.30 3.58
CA LEU A 37 15.95 0.94 3.78
C LEU A 37 16.62 0.19 4.93
N GLU A 38 17.93 0.35 5.11
CA GLU A 38 18.68 -0.28 6.20
C GLU A 38 18.29 0.28 7.58
N GLU A 39 18.10 1.60 7.68
CA GLU A 39 17.64 2.24 8.92
C GLU A 39 16.19 1.85 9.24
N GLN A 40 15.33 1.76 8.23
CA GLN A 40 13.96 1.26 8.39
C GLN A 40 13.96 -0.18 8.89
N ARG A 41 14.76 -1.06 8.25
CA ARG A 41 14.90 -2.47 8.64
C ARG A 41 15.39 -2.60 10.07
N THR A 42 16.41 -1.83 10.45
CA THR A 42 16.95 -1.82 11.82
C THR A 42 15.87 -1.39 12.82
N THR A 43 15.18 -0.27 12.54
CA THR A 43 14.17 0.26 13.46
C THR A 43 12.98 -0.70 13.59
N LEU A 44 12.50 -1.29 12.49
CA LEU A 44 11.43 -2.28 12.48
C LEU A 44 11.82 -3.57 13.21
N THR A 45 13.08 -4.01 13.06
CA THR A 45 13.61 -5.17 13.77
C THR A 45 13.55 -4.96 15.28
N THR A 46 14.03 -3.81 15.76
CA THR A 46 14.00 -3.47 17.19
C THR A 46 12.56 -3.39 17.70
N LEU A 47 11.67 -2.71 16.96
CA LEU A 47 10.26 -2.64 17.35
C LEU A 47 9.59 -4.01 17.42
N LEU A 48 9.81 -4.87 16.42
CA LEU A 48 9.19 -6.18 16.36
C LEU A 48 9.63 -7.04 17.55
N GLN A 49 10.93 -7.03 17.87
CA GLN A 49 11.47 -7.73 19.03
C GLN A 49 10.88 -7.21 20.35
N ASP A 50 10.73 -5.90 20.50
CA ASP A 50 10.15 -5.31 21.71
C ASP A 50 8.66 -5.61 21.83
N LEU A 51 7.91 -5.58 20.72
CA LEU A 51 6.49 -5.93 20.70
C LEU A 51 6.25 -7.39 21.06
N ILE A 52 7.04 -8.31 20.50
CA ILE A 52 6.96 -9.73 20.83
C ILE A 52 7.17 -9.93 22.34
N LYS A 53 8.20 -9.30 22.92
CA LYS A 53 8.45 -9.38 24.38
C LYS A 53 7.29 -8.84 25.20
N ILE A 54 6.69 -7.72 24.78
CA ILE A 54 5.54 -7.12 25.47
C ILE A 54 4.33 -8.04 25.40
N ILE A 55 3.97 -8.53 24.21
CA ILE A 55 2.79 -9.38 24.01
C ILE A 55 2.95 -10.71 24.76
N LEU A 56 4.12 -11.35 24.67
CA LEU A 56 4.40 -12.58 25.41
C LEU A 56 4.31 -12.36 26.93
N LYS A 57 4.81 -11.22 27.44
CA LYS A 57 4.72 -10.89 28.86
C LYS A 57 3.27 -10.66 29.33
N THR A 58 2.43 -10.08 28.47
CA THR A 58 1.03 -9.78 28.80
C THR A 58 0.17 -11.04 28.81
N ASN A 59 0.37 -11.93 27.83
CA ASN A 59 -0.47 -13.11 27.65
C ASN A 59 0.00 -14.32 28.47
N TYR A 60 1.27 -14.32 28.89
CA TYR A 60 1.88 -15.47 29.54
C TYR A 60 2.65 -15.08 30.82
N SER A 61 2.35 -15.78 31.92
CA SER A 61 2.96 -15.52 33.24
C SER A 61 4.46 -15.86 33.29
N CYS A 62 4.94 -16.71 32.39
CA CYS A 62 6.34 -17.08 32.26
C CYS A 62 6.67 -17.42 30.80
N TYR A 63 7.65 -16.75 30.22
CA TYR A 63 8.26 -17.09 28.93
C TYR A 63 9.77 -16.96 29.04
N ASP A 64 10.52 -17.68 28.20
CA ASP A 64 11.97 -17.55 28.12
C ASP A 64 12.41 -16.78 26.86
N LEU A 65 13.65 -16.29 26.89
CA LEU A 65 14.22 -15.57 25.75
C LEU A 65 14.37 -16.46 24.50
N VAL A 66 14.40 -17.78 24.68
CA VAL A 66 14.51 -18.76 23.58
C VAL A 66 13.20 -18.79 22.78
N LEU A 67 12.05 -18.85 23.46
CA LEU A 67 10.73 -18.77 22.86
C LEU A 67 10.53 -17.43 22.15
N ALA A 68 10.88 -16.31 22.79
CA ALA A 68 10.81 -14.99 22.16
C ALA A 68 11.64 -14.91 20.87
N LYS A 69 12.83 -15.50 20.85
CA LYS A 69 13.69 -15.56 19.66
C LYS A 69 13.05 -16.42 18.56
N LYS A 70 12.48 -17.58 18.89
CA LYS A 70 11.78 -18.43 17.92
C LYS A 70 10.55 -17.77 17.32
N VAL A 71 9.75 -17.09 18.14
CA VAL A 71 8.59 -16.31 17.69
C VAL A 71 9.04 -15.21 16.73
N TYR A 72 10.12 -14.50 17.05
CA TYR A 72 10.71 -13.52 16.14
C TYR A 72 11.15 -14.14 14.81
N GLU A 73 11.83 -15.28 14.81
CA GLU A 73 12.26 -15.94 13.56
C GLU A 73 11.08 -16.33 12.65
N ASN A 74 9.94 -16.71 13.24
CA ASN A 74 8.70 -17.01 12.51
C ASN A 74 7.98 -15.76 11.98
N LEU A 75 8.26 -14.59 12.53
CA LEU A 75 7.55 -13.33 12.22
C LEU A 75 8.45 -12.29 11.56
N LYS A 76 9.74 -12.55 11.38
CA LYS A 76 10.71 -11.58 10.82
C LYS A 76 10.37 -11.17 9.39
N ASP A 77 9.65 -12.01 8.64
CA ASP A 77 9.16 -11.71 7.30
C ASP A 77 8.14 -10.56 7.30
N LEU A 78 7.45 -10.32 8.41
CA LEU A 78 6.61 -9.14 8.58
C LEU A 78 7.40 -7.84 8.40
N ILE A 79 8.71 -7.83 8.70
CA ILE A 79 9.53 -6.64 8.49
C ILE A 79 9.45 -6.21 7.02
N ASP A 80 9.52 -7.17 6.09
CA ASP A 80 9.48 -6.88 4.66
C ASP A 80 8.10 -6.32 4.22
N ASP A 81 6.99 -6.73 4.87
CA ASP A 81 5.67 -6.13 4.64
C ASP A 81 5.63 -4.63 4.97
N PHE A 82 6.44 -4.20 5.94
CA PHE A 82 6.53 -2.82 6.42
C PHE A 82 7.66 -2.01 5.80
N LEU A 83 8.60 -2.67 5.12
CA LEU A 83 9.66 -1.96 4.40
C LEU A 83 9.08 -1.21 3.22
N VAL A 84 9.28 0.10 3.23
CA VAL A 84 8.83 0.97 2.16
C VAL A 84 10.05 1.41 1.39
N SER A 85 10.18 0.94 0.15
CA SER A 85 11.11 1.53 -0.79
C SER A 85 10.66 2.97 -1.07
N SER A 86 11.46 3.94 -0.62
CA SER A 86 11.36 5.32 -1.09
C SER A 86 11.82 5.46 -2.54
N VAL A 87 12.53 4.46 -3.07
CA VAL A 87 12.92 4.43 -4.47
C VAL A 87 11.69 4.06 -5.30
N PRO A 88 11.23 4.96 -6.19
CA PRO A 88 10.13 4.65 -7.10
C PRO A 88 10.52 3.46 -7.99
N PRO A 89 9.55 2.63 -8.41
CA PRO A 89 9.81 1.55 -9.34
C PRO A 89 10.51 2.08 -10.59
N LYS A 90 11.39 1.26 -11.18
CA LYS A 90 12.10 1.63 -12.40
C LYS A 90 11.09 2.10 -13.45
N LYS A 91 11.26 3.34 -13.90
CA LYS A 91 10.41 3.95 -14.90
C LYS A 91 10.63 3.26 -16.25
N CYS A 92 9.55 2.75 -16.82
CA CYS A 92 9.53 2.00 -18.08
C CYS A 92 8.40 2.54 -18.97
N ASP A 93 8.49 3.81 -19.34
CA ASP A 93 7.53 4.49 -20.19
C ASP A 93 8.18 4.96 -21.50
N TYR A 94 7.35 5.09 -22.53
CA TYR A 94 7.71 5.70 -23.80
C TYR A 94 6.83 6.94 -23.96
N VAL A 95 7.44 8.12 -23.86
CA VAL A 95 6.76 9.40 -23.92
C VAL A 95 6.90 10.06 -25.29
N LYS A 96 5.87 10.79 -25.69
CA LYS A 96 5.94 11.67 -26.86
C LYS A 96 6.95 12.80 -26.59
N GLU A 97 7.68 13.21 -27.62
CA GLU A 97 8.55 14.38 -27.57
C GLU A 97 7.77 15.64 -27.16
N GLY A 98 8.33 16.43 -26.25
CA GLY A 98 7.69 17.62 -25.68
C GLY A 98 6.67 17.34 -24.57
N TRP A 99 6.52 16.09 -24.11
CA TRP A 99 5.75 15.81 -22.91
C TRP A 99 6.37 16.46 -21.67
N THR A 100 5.53 17.06 -20.83
CA THR A 100 5.92 17.69 -19.57
C THR A 100 5.08 17.12 -18.43
N ASN A 101 5.74 16.83 -17.31
CA ASN A 101 5.06 16.35 -16.12
C ASN A 101 4.28 17.50 -15.45
N TRP A 102 2.95 17.47 -15.57
CA TRP A 102 2.09 18.45 -14.91
C TRP A 102 1.84 18.14 -13.43
N LEU A 103 2.02 16.88 -12.99
CA LEU A 103 1.81 16.44 -11.62
C LEU A 103 3.09 16.66 -10.79
N THR A 104 3.45 17.92 -10.62
CA THR A 104 4.64 18.33 -9.85
C THR A 104 4.47 18.08 -8.34
N VAL A 105 5.57 18.11 -7.58
CA VAL A 105 5.54 17.93 -6.12
C VAL A 105 4.65 18.99 -5.46
N GLU A 106 4.70 20.24 -5.94
CA GLU A 106 3.89 21.34 -5.41
C GLU A 106 2.40 21.06 -5.61
N ARG A 107 2.00 20.59 -6.79
CA ARG A 107 0.60 20.24 -7.08
C ARG A 107 0.15 19.03 -6.27
N LYS A 108 1.00 18.01 -6.13
CA LYS A 108 0.71 16.86 -5.26
C LYS A 108 0.48 17.32 -3.81
N ASN A 109 1.25 18.27 -3.31
CA ASN A 109 1.07 18.80 -1.96
C ASN A 109 -0.19 19.68 -1.80
N ALA A 110 -0.69 20.26 -2.90
CA ALA A 110 -1.91 21.06 -2.90
C ALA A 110 -3.20 20.21 -2.87
N TYR A 111 -3.16 18.97 -3.37
CA TYR A 111 -4.31 18.08 -3.36
C TYR A 111 -4.50 17.39 -2.00
N SER A 112 -5.76 17.23 -1.57
CA SER A 112 -6.10 16.56 -0.31
C SER A 112 -5.99 15.03 -0.37
N TRP A 113 -5.94 14.45 -1.58
CA TRP A 113 -5.88 13.01 -1.84
C TRP A 113 -6.91 12.19 -1.04
N LYS A 114 -8.11 12.74 -0.84
CA LYS A 114 -9.14 12.16 0.03
C LYS A 114 -9.55 10.76 -0.43
N TYR A 115 -9.86 10.60 -1.71
CA TYR A 115 -10.31 9.33 -2.27
C TYR A 115 -9.18 8.30 -2.31
N SER A 116 -7.99 8.73 -2.71
CA SER A 116 -6.79 7.89 -2.78
C SER A 116 -6.36 7.39 -1.40
N ASN A 117 -6.31 8.28 -0.40
CA ASN A 117 -5.96 7.92 0.97
C ASN A 117 -6.96 6.93 1.57
N ARG A 118 -8.26 7.13 1.33
CA ARG A 118 -9.31 6.19 1.74
C ARG A 118 -9.11 4.82 1.09
N TYR A 119 -8.84 4.78 -0.21
CA TYR A 119 -8.62 3.54 -0.93
C TYR A 119 -7.37 2.80 -0.43
N PHE A 120 -6.26 3.49 -0.18
CA PHE A 120 -5.05 2.87 0.38
C PHE A 120 -5.26 2.35 1.81
N GLN A 121 -6.05 3.04 2.64
CA GLN A 121 -6.45 2.53 3.96
C GLN A 121 -7.32 1.27 3.83
N TYR A 122 -8.23 1.24 2.87
CA TYR A 122 -9.05 0.07 2.56
C TYR A 122 -8.19 -1.13 2.13
N LEU A 123 -7.19 -0.90 1.26
CA LEU A 123 -6.27 -1.95 0.83
C LEU A 123 -5.43 -2.49 2.00
N ALA A 124 -4.90 -1.62 2.85
CA ALA A 124 -4.09 -2.03 4.00
C ALA A 124 -4.91 -2.78 5.04
N GLY A 125 -6.09 -2.25 5.41
CA GLY A 125 -6.91 -2.80 6.49
C GLY A 125 -7.78 -3.98 6.06
N GLN A 126 -8.63 -3.78 5.05
CA GLN A 126 -9.65 -4.79 4.70
C GLN A 126 -9.15 -5.83 3.72
N LYS A 127 -8.27 -5.46 2.77
CA LYS A 127 -7.71 -6.41 1.80
C LYS A 127 -6.39 -7.03 2.28
N GLY A 128 -5.78 -6.50 3.34
CA GLY A 128 -4.51 -6.99 3.88
C GLY A 128 -3.34 -6.86 2.92
N TRP A 129 -3.34 -5.87 2.01
CA TRP A 129 -2.22 -5.64 1.10
C TRP A 129 -0.99 -5.16 1.90
N SER A 130 0.20 -5.63 1.50
CA SER A 130 1.44 -5.14 2.10
C SER A 130 1.64 -3.65 1.79
N LEU A 131 2.36 -2.95 2.67
CA LEU A 131 2.62 -1.53 2.45
C LEU A 131 3.52 -1.32 1.23
N GLN A 132 4.44 -2.25 0.97
CA GLN A 132 5.26 -2.23 -0.23
C GLN A 132 4.40 -2.27 -1.51
N SER A 133 3.39 -3.14 -1.58
CA SER A 133 2.48 -3.20 -2.73
C SER A 133 1.65 -1.93 -2.88
N ILE A 134 1.17 -1.36 -1.76
CA ILE A 134 0.41 -0.10 -1.77
C ILE A 134 1.29 1.07 -2.23
N THR A 135 2.53 1.16 -1.73
CA THR A 135 3.48 2.20 -2.13
C THR A 135 3.85 2.07 -3.60
N SER A 136 4.11 0.86 -4.07
CA SER A 136 4.39 0.60 -5.49
C SER A 136 3.20 1.04 -6.37
N LEU A 137 1.98 0.65 -5.98
CA LEU A 137 0.74 1.08 -6.63
C LEU A 137 0.60 2.60 -6.65
N ASN A 138 0.91 3.26 -5.54
CA ASN A 138 0.88 4.71 -5.42
C ASN A 138 1.86 5.36 -6.42
N PHE A 139 3.12 4.93 -6.46
CA PHE A 139 4.10 5.47 -7.40
C PHE A 139 3.71 5.23 -8.86
N THR A 140 3.32 4.00 -9.21
CA THR A 140 2.92 3.67 -10.59
C THR A 140 1.72 4.50 -11.04
N THR A 141 0.74 4.71 -10.17
CA THR A 141 -0.44 5.52 -10.54
C THR A 141 -0.20 7.02 -10.53
N ASP A 142 0.78 7.52 -9.75
CA ASP A 142 1.27 8.90 -9.91
C ASP A 142 1.91 9.09 -11.28
N ASP A 143 2.75 8.15 -11.70
CA ASP A 143 3.41 8.20 -13.01
C ASP A 143 2.38 8.16 -14.14
N ILE A 144 1.42 7.22 -14.11
CA ILE A 144 0.34 7.16 -15.11
C ILE A 144 -0.50 8.44 -15.12
N LEU A 145 -0.84 8.99 -13.95
CA LEU A 145 -1.61 10.24 -13.87
C LEU A 145 -0.83 11.41 -14.46
N SER A 146 0.49 11.47 -14.26
CA SER A 146 1.34 12.50 -14.86
C SER A 146 1.34 12.47 -16.39
N HIS A 147 1.07 11.30 -16.98
CA HIS A 147 0.90 11.14 -18.43
C HIS A 147 -0.50 11.50 -18.92
N CYS A 148 -1.49 11.57 -18.05
CA CYS A 148 -2.82 12.05 -18.42
C CYS A 148 -2.79 13.57 -18.63
N GLY A 149 -3.80 14.17 -19.27
CA GLY A 149 -3.83 15.63 -19.44
C GLY A 149 -4.26 16.35 -18.18
N ASP A 150 -3.62 17.48 -17.87
CA ASP A 150 -3.90 18.27 -16.66
C ASP A 150 -5.36 18.76 -16.62
N PRO A 151 -6.21 18.27 -15.69
CA PRO A 151 -7.63 18.64 -15.63
C PRO A 151 -7.86 20.11 -15.26
N ASN A 152 -6.82 20.81 -14.77
CA ASN A 152 -6.87 22.23 -14.42
C ASN A 152 -6.15 23.11 -15.45
N SER A 153 -5.69 22.52 -16.56
CA SER A 153 -5.11 23.27 -17.67
C SER A 153 -6.15 24.19 -18.31
N PRO A 154 -5.79 25.44 -18.66
CA PRO A 154 -6.66 26.32 -19.45
C PRO A 154 -6.79 25.87 -20.91
N PHE A 155 -5.95 24.93 -21.36
CA PHE A 155 -5.95 24.39 -22.71
C PHE A 155 -6.55 22.98 -22.74
N ASP A 156 -7.30 22.70 -23.81
CA ASP A 156 -7.82 21.37 -24.10
C ASP A 156 -6.70 20.37 -24.36
N PHE A 157 -6.94 19.11 -23.98
CA PHE A 157 -6.01 18.01 -24.22
C PHE A 157 -6.74 16.77 -24.75
N CYS A 158 -6.03 16.01 -25.58
CA CYS A 158 -6.45 14.69 -26.02
C CYS A 158 -5.24 13.75 -25.92
N VAL A 159 -5.14 13.06 -24.78
CA VAL A 159 -4.03 12.15 -24.50
C VAL A 159 -4.52 10.72 -24.61
N LYS A 160 -3.75 9.89 -25.31
CA LYS A 160 -3.96 8.45 -25.42
C LYS A 160 -2.73 7.75 -24.87
N GLY A 161 -2.93 6.79 -23.99
CA GLY A 161 -1.88 6.00 -23.39
C GLY A 161 -2.26 4.52 -23.36
N LEU A 162 -1.25 3.66 -23.28
CA LEU A 162 -1.41 2.21 -23.13
C LEU A 162 -0.60 1.77 -21.92
N VAL A 163 -1.27 1.18 -20.93
CA VAL A 163 -0.63 0.58 -19.77
C VAL A 163 -0.66 -0.93 -19.93
N ILE A 164 0.52 -1.56 -19.94
CA ILE A 164 0.69 -3.01 -20.09
C ILE A 164 1.23 -3.57 -18.78
N GLY A 165 0.72 -4.72 -18.36
CA GLY A 165 1.25 -5.45 -17.21
C GLY A 165 0.88 -6.93 -17.28
N ASP A 166 1.67 -7.76 -16.61
CA ASP A 166 1.55 -9.21 -16.65
C ASP A 166 0.20 -9.74 -16.13
N ILE A 167 -0.08 -11.02 -16.36
CA ILE A 167 -1.27 -11.69 -15.81
C ILE A 167 -1.16 -11.65 -14.27
N GLN A 168 -2.27 -11.31 -13.59
CA GLN A 168 -2.34 -11.16 -12.13
C GLN A 168 -1.48 -10.05 -11.51
N SER A 169 -0.91 -9.13 -12.30
CA SER A 169 -0.12 -7.99 -11.80
C SER A 169 -0.90 -6.90 -11.03
N GLY A 170 -2.15 -7.17 -10.67
CA GLY A 170 -2.99 -6.20 -9.97
C GLY A 170 -3.61 -5.12 -10.87
N LYS A 171 -3.81 -5.39 -12.18
CA LYS A 171 -4.48 -4.49 -13.15
C LYS A 171 -5.73 -3.78 -12.60
N THR A 172 -6.59 -4.53 -11.90
CA THR A 172 -7.79 -3.98 -11.26
C THR A 172 -7.49 -2.94 -10.19
N GLY A 173 -6.52 -3.23 -9.32
CA GLY A 173 -6.08 -2.27 -8.30
C GLY A 173 -5.43 -1.03 -8.92
N ASN A 174 -4.72 -1.20 -10.03
CA ASN A 174 -4.05 -0.12 -10.77
C ASN A 174 -5.06 0.92 -11.30
N TYR A 175 -6.02 0.51 -12.14
CA TYR A 175 -6.98 1.49 -12.67
C TYR A 175 -7.88 2.05 -11.56
N THR A 176 -8.21 1.27 -10.52
CA THR A 176 -9.03 1.77 -9.41
C THR A 176 -8.29 2.83 -8.59
N SER A 177 -7.00 2.65 -8.33
CA SER A 177 -6.13 3.66 -7.71
C SER A 177 -6.03 4.91 -8.59
N LEU A 178 -5.84 4.74 -9.91
CA LEU A 178 -5.78 5.85 -10.85
C LEU A 178 -7.08 6.67 -10.87
N ILE A 179 -8.25 6.01 -10.84
CA ILE A 179 -9.56 6.68 -10.79
C ILE A 179 -9.69 7.51 -9.51
N ASN A 180 -9.38 6.93 -8.35
CA ASN A 180 -9.42 7.68 -7.08
C ASN A 180 -8.53 8.93 -7.14
N LYS A 181 -7.31 8.80 -7.68
CA LYS A 181 -6.39 9.93 -7.87
C LYS A 181 -6.87 10.96 -8.88
N ALA A 182 -7.45 10.52 -9.99
CA ALA A 182 -8.02 11.41 -10.99
C ALA A 182 -9.15 12.25 -10.38
N ILE A 183 -10.03 11.65 -9.57
CA ILE A 183 -11.06 12.39 -8.84
C ILE A 183 -10.42 13.45 -7.93
N ASP A 184 -9.41 13.05 -7.14
CA ASP A 184 -8.69 13.97 -6.24
C ASP A 184 -8.00 15.13 -6.99
N ALA A 185 -7.47 14.88 -8.20
CA ALA A 185 -6.79 15.87 -9.03
C ALA A 185 -7.73 16.82 -9.79
N GLY A 186 -9.04 16.53 -9.81
CA GLY A 186 -10.07 17.39 -10.40
C GLY A 186 -10.73 16.88 -11.68
N TYR A 187 -10.53 15.62 -12.07
CA TYR A 187 -11.27 15.03 -13.19
C TYR A 187 -12.75 14.87 -12.82
N LYS A 188 -13.63 15.48 -13.61
CA LYS A 188 -15.07 15.57 -13.31
C LYS A 188 -15.88 14.39 -13.85
N PHE A 189 -15.38 13.71 -14.87
CA PHE A 189 -16.08 12.63 -15.54
C PHE A 189 -15.12 11.53 -15.96
N ILE A 190 -15.42 10.30 -15.58
CA ILE A 190 -14.59 9.12 -15.80
C ILE A 190 -15.47 8.02 -16.36
N ILE A 191 -15.11 7.49 -17.53
CA ILE A 191 -15.81 6.39 -18.18
C ILE A 191 -14.93 5.16 -18.08
N VAL A 192 -15.44 4.09 -17.47
CA VAL A 192 -14.76 2.79 -17.44
C VAL A 192 -15.44 1.84 -18.42
N LEU A 193 -14.71 1.44 -19.46
CA LEU A 193 -15.14 0.43 -20.40
C LEU A 193 -14.59 -0.93 -19.95
N THR A 194 -15.45 -1.96 -19.96
CA THR A 194 -15.11 -3.30 -19.49
C THR A 194 -15.35 -4.33 -20.58
N GLY A 195 -15.01 -5.60 -20.32
CA GLY A 195 -15.11 -6.68 -21.30
C GLY A 195 -16.51 -6.85 -21.91
N THR A 196 -16.59 -7.62 -22.98
CA THR A 196 -17.78 -7.74 -23.83
C THR A 196 -18.98 -8.44 -23.16
N THR A 197 -18.79 -9.12 -22.03
CA THR A 197 -19.86 -9.85 -21.34
C THR A 197 -20.47 -9.05 -20.18
N ASN A 198 -21.78 -9.20 -20.01
CA ASN A 198 -22.52 -8.54 -18.92
C ASN A 198 -22.02 -8.95 -17.53
N ASP A 199 -21.54 -10.18 -17.35
CA ASP A 199 -21.06 -10.66 -16.06
C ASP A 199 -19.75 -9.97 -15.63
N LEU A 200 -18.81 -9.80 -16.57
CA LEU A 200 -17.55 -9.08 -16.31
C LEU A 200 -17.82 -7.59 -16.03
N ARG A 201 -18.77 -7.00 -16.75
CA ARG A 201 -19.24 -5.64 -16.52
C ARG A 201 -19.84 -5.49 -15.13
N ALA A 202 -20.75 -6.38 -14.75
CA ALA A 202 -21.42 -6.36 -13.45
C ALA A 202 -20.42 -6.56 -12.29
N GLN A 203 -19.44 -7.47 -12.45
CA GLN A 203 -18.38 -7.66 -11.47
C GLN A 203 -17.52 -6.40 -11.31
N THR A 204 -17.13 -5.78 -12.42
CA THR A 204 -16.31 -4.56 -12.38
C THR A 204 -17.07 -3.40 -11.77
N GLN A 205 -18.36 -3.25 -12.09
CA GLN A 205 -19.22 -2.23 -11.51
C GLN A 205 -19.29 -2.37 -9.99
N LYS A 206 -19.62 -3.57 -9.47
CA LYS A 206 -19.68 -3.83 -8.02
C LYS A 206 -18.36 -3.54 -7.30
N ARG A 207 -17.22 -3.80 -7.96
CA ARG A 207 -15.90 -3.48 -7.42
C ARG A 207 -15.68 -1.96 -7.33
N LEU A 208 -15.94 -1.23 -8.42
CA LEU A 208 -15.78 0.22 -8.46
C LEU A 208 -16.70 0.94 -7.47
N GLU A 209 -17.96 0.51 -7.36
CA GLU A 209 -18.91 1.04 -6.37
C GLU A 209 -18.41 0.86 -4.92
N LYS A 210 -17.64 -0.19 -4.65
CA LYS A 210 -17.06 -0.43 -3.31
C LYS A 210 -15.74 0.31 -3.09
N GLU A 211 -14.92 0.43 -4.12
CA GLU A 211 -13.51 0.83 -4.01
C GLU A 211 -13.26 2.30 -4.44
N VAL A 212 -14.22 2.96 -5.08
CA VAL A 212 -14.15 4.37 -5.51
C VAL A 212 -15.18 5.25 -4.79
N VAL A 213 -16.42 4.76 -4.67
CA VAL A 213 -17.53 5.44 -3.97
C VAL A 213 -17.49 5.15 -2.47
#